data_AF-A0A7V3RP75-F1
#
_entry.id   AF-A0A7V3RP75-F1
#
_cell.length_a   1.000
_cell.length_b   1.000
_cell.length_c   1.000
_cell.angle_alpha   90.00
_cell.angle_beta   90.00
_cell.angle_gamma   90.00
#
_symmetry.space_group_name_H-M   'P 1'
#
loop_
_entity.id
_entity.type
_entity.pdbx_description
1 polymer ?
#
loop_
_entity_poly.entity_id
_entity_poly.type
_entity_poly.pdbx_seq_one_letter_code
_entity_poly.pdbx_strand_id
1 'polypeptide(L)'
;GVPLEEVCRRIEEQTGLMAMSPSEFAWRTIEYYLIQTGIPVNFGLTVLLGFVIGAAIAGQTFYLFTIDNLKQFGALKAMGVDNRQLVGMVLLQGAVVGMLGYMIGLGLGSAFMELVTLQLRSRGLPPANFMAWPIPLGTGLAAALIVFASALISLRRVLALEPAAVFR
;
A
#
# COMPACT_ATOMS: atom_id res chain seq x y z
N GLY A 1 -32.99 24.53 14.67
CA GLY A 1 -33.23 23.94 13.33
C GLY A 1 -34.04 22.67 13.51
N VAL A 2 -34.86 22.32 12.53
CA VAL A 2 -35.66 21.06 12.54
C VAL A 2 -34.72 19.87 12.34
N PRO A 3 -34.89 18.74 13.06
CA PRO A 3 -34.06 17.55 12.88
C PRO A 3 -34.21 16.96 11.47
N LEU A 4 -33.11 16.41 10.94
CA LEU A 4 -32.98 16.00 9.54
C LEU A 4 -33.93 14.84 9.17
N GLU A 5 -34.15 13.92 10.10
CA GLU A 5 -35.09 12.80 9.97
C GLU A 5 -36.53 13.28 9.81
N GLU A 6 -36.92 14.33 10.55
CA GLU A 6 -38.26 14.92 10.48
C GLU A 6 -38.50 15.64 9.15
N VAL A 7 -37.45 16.21 8.55
CA VAL A 7 -37.51 16.80 7.20
C VAL A 7 -37.68 15.71 6.15
N CYS A 8 -36.91 14.62 6.22
CA CYS A 8 -37.04 13.48 5.31
C CYS A 8 -38.45 12.87 5.38
N ARG A 9 -38.98 12.64 6.58
CA ARG A 9 -40.32 12.08 6.80
C ARG A 9 -41.42 12.95 6.18
N ARG A 10 -41.35 14.28 6.35
CA ARG A 10 -42.33 15.21 5.77
C ARG A 10 -42.29 15.23 4.25
N ILE A 11 -41.11 15.14 3.66
CA ILE A 11 -40.96 15.08 2.20
C ILE A 11 -41.55 13.77 1.67
N GLU A 12 -41.29 12.66 2.34
CA GLU A 12 -41.82 11.35 1.93
C GLU A 12 -43.36 11.30 2.05
N GLU A 13 -43.93 11.82 3.14
CA GLU A 13 -45.38 11.93 3.32
C GLU A 13 -46.06 12.84 2.29
N GLN A 14 -45.39 13.92 1.84
CA GLN A 14 -45.96 14.89 0.88
C GLN A 14 -45.77 14.48 -0.59
N THR A 15 -44.67 13.81 -0.92
CA THR A 15 -44.30 13.52 -2.32
C THR A 15 -44.50 12.05 -2.70
N GLY A 16 -44.58 11.15 -1.73
CA GLY A 16 -44.56 9.69 -1.95
C GLY A 16 -43.22 9.18 -2.48
N LEU A 17 -42.18 10.02 -2.52
CA LEU A 17 -40.84 9.68 -2.97
C LEU A 17 -39.93 9.46 -1.77
N MET A 18 -39.08 8.45 -1.86
CA MET A 18 -38.14 8.07 -0.80
C MET A 18 -37.13 9.20 -0.54
N ALA A 19 -37.22 9.84 0.63
CA ALA A 19 -36.33 10.89 1.05
C ALA A 19 -35.35 10.34 2.08
N MET A 20 -34.05 10.39 1.77
CA MET A 20 -33.00 9.88 2.65
C MET A 20 -32.13 11.00 3.18
N SER A 21 -31.55 10.80 4.37
CA SER A 21 -30.46 11.65 4.81
C SER A 21 -29.23 11.48 3.90
N PRO A 22 -28.34 12.48 3.79
CA PRO A 22 -27.10 12.36 3.01
C PRO A 22 -26.24 11.15 3.39
N SER A 23 -26.22 10.78 4.67
CA SER A 23 -25.49 9.60 5.17
C SER A 23 -26.12 8.29 4.73
N GLU A 24 -27.45 8.16 4.81
CA GLU A 24 -28.15 6.95 4.36
C GLU A 24 -28.05 6.77 2.86
N PHE A 25 -28.17 7.85 2.10
CA PHE A 25 -28.00 7.82 0.65
C PHE A 25 -26.59 7.37 0.25
N ALA A 26 -25.56 7.85 0.94
CA ALA A 26 -24.18 7.44 0.70
C ALA A 26 -23.98 5.94 0.96
N TRP A 27 -24.44 5.42 2.11
CA TRP A 27 -24.33 4.00 2.45
C TRP A 27 -25.11 3.10 1.51
N ARG A 28 -26.35 3.48 1.14
CA ARG A 28 -27.16 2.76 0.14
C ARG A 28 -26.49 2.71 -1.22
N THR A 29 -25.86 3.82 -1.64
CA THR A 29 -25.11 3.87 -2.90
C THR A 29 -23.91 2.91 -2.84
N ILE A 30 -23.12 2.95 -1.76
CA ILE A 30 -21.98 2.05 -1.56
C ILE A 30 -22.42 0.57 -1.57
N GLU A 31 -23.48 0.24 -0.84
CA GLU A 31 -24.05 -1.10 -0.77
C GLU A 31 -24.52 -1.59 -2.15
N TYR A 32 -25.22 -0.74 -2.91
CA TYR A 32 -25.65 -1.04 -4.27
C TYR A 32 -24.45 -1.34 -5.19
N TYR A 33 -23.40 -0.53 -5.15
CA TYR A 33 -22.18 -0.78 -5.93
C TYR A 33 -21.43 -2.04 -5.48
N LEU A 34 -21.39 -2.31 -4.17
CA LEU A 34 -20.75 -3.53 -3.63
C LEU A 34 -21.48 -4.80 -4.06
N ILE A 35 -22.81 -4.83 -3.92
CA ILE A 35 -23.62 -6.02 -4.17
C ILE A 35 -23.84 -6.25 -5.67
N GLN A 36 -24.11 -5.19 -6.43
CA GLN A 36 -24.58 -5.35 -7.81
C GLN A 36 -23.46 -5.34 -8.85
N THR A 37 -22.38 -4.58 -8.63
CA THR A 37 -21.27 -4.50 -9.59
C THR A 37 -20.06 -5.34 -9.20
N GLY A 38 -19.83 -5.57 -7.90
CA GLY A 38 -18.66 -6.31 -7.40
C GLY A 38 -17.30 -5.66 -7.70
N ILE A 39 -17.29 -4.49 -8.36
CA ILE A 39 -16.09 -3.74 -8.74
C ILE A 39 -15.21 -3.44 -7.53
N PRO A 40 -15.73 -2.93 -6.39
CA PRO A 40 -14.88 -2.62 -5.25
C PRO A 40 -14.23 -3.87 -4.64
N VAL A 41 -14.94 -5.00 -4.64
CA VAL A 41 -14.43 -6.27 -4.09
C VAL A 41 -13.31 -6.83 -4.97
N ASN A 42 -13.53 -6.92 -6.29
CA ASN A 42 -12.52 -7.41 -7.22
C ASN A 42 -11.29 -6.51 -7.27
N PHE A 43 -11.50 -5.19 -7.27
CA PHE A 43 -10.40 -4.24 -7.22
C PHE A 43 -9.63 -4.35 -5.90
N GLY A 44 -10.34 -4.41 -4.76
CA GLY A 44 -9.73 -4.60 -3.45
C GLY A 44 -8.90 -5.88 -3.34
N LEU A 45 -9.41 -7.00 -3.86
CA LEU A 45 -8.69 -8.27 -3.91
C LEU A 45 -7.42 -8.16 -4.77
N THR A 46 -7.51 -7.49 -5.92
CA THR A 46 -6.37 -7.29 -6.83
C THR A 46 -5.28 -6.45 -6.17
N VAL A 47 -5.66 -5.36 -5.50
CA VAL A 47 -4.72 -4.51 -4.75
C VAL A 47 -4.05 -5.32 -3.63
N LEU A 48 -4.83 -6.11 -2.90
CA LEU A 48 -4.32 -6.96 -1.81
C LEU A 48 -3.33 -8.01 -2.34
N LEU A 49 -3.66 -8.69 -3.44
CA LEU A 49 -2.76 -9.64 -4.09
C LEU A 49 -1.47 -8.96 -4.56
N GLY A 50 -1.57 -7.78 -5.18
CA GLY A 50 -0.41 -6.99 -5.57
C GLY A 50 0.50 -6.65 -4.39
N PHE A 51 -0.10 -6.31 -3.24
CA PHE A 51 0.63 -6.02 -2.01
C PHE A 51 1.36 -7.26 -1.46
N VAL A 52 0.66 -8.41 -1.38
CA VAL A 52 1.21 -9.67 -0.89
C VAL A 52 2.35 -10.16 -1.79
N ILE A 53 2.12 -10.17 -3.10
CA ILE A 53 3.12 -10.62 -4.08
C ILE A 53 4.32 -9.66 -4.07
N GLY A 54 4.09 -8.35 -4.07
CA GLY A 54 5.14 -7.34 -3.99
C GLY A 54 6.00 -7.49 -2.73
N ALA A 55 5.37 -7.72 -1.57
CA ALA A 55 6.08 -7.98 -0.32
C ALA A 55 6.90 -9.28 -0.37
N ALA A 56 6.34 -10.36 -0.94
CA ALA A 56 7.04 -11.64 -1.08
C ALA A 56 8.28 -11.52 -1.98
N ILE A 57 8.16 -10.85 -3.14
CA ILE A 57 9.28 -10.64 -4.07
C ILE A 57 10.34 -9.71 -3.46
N ALA A 58 9.92 -8.65 -2.77
CA ALA A 58 10.85 -7.77 -2.06
C ALA A 58 11.63 -8.54 -0.99
N GLY A 59 10.93 -9.31 -0.14
CA GLY A 59 11.55 -10.17 0.87
C GLY A 59 12.51 -11.20 0.28
N GLN A 60 12.13 -11.85 -0.81
CA GLN A 60 12.98 -12.81 -1.51
C GLN A 60 14.24 -12.14 -2.08
N THR A 61 14.11 -10.95 -2.67
CA THR A 61 15.23 -10.19 -3.21
C THR A 61 16.22 -9.77 -2.12
N PHE A 62 15.72 -9.23 -1.00
CA PHE A 62 16.56 -8.89 0.15
C PHE A 62 17.26 -10.12 0.73
N TYR A 63 16.56 -11.24 0.78
CA TYR A 63 17.12 -12.51 1.26
C TYR A 63 18.30 -12.98 0.39
N LEU A 64 18.13 -12.99 -0.94
CA LEU A 64 19.20 -13.35 -1.87
C LEU A 64 20.38 -12.40 -1.76
N PHE A 65 20.11 -11.08 -1.77
CA PHE A 65 21.15 -10.06 -1.58
C PHE A 65 21.94 -10.28 -0.28
N THR A 66 21.26 -10.66 0.78
CA THR A 66 21.89 -10.91 2.07
C THR A 66 22.80 -12.14 2.05
N ILE A 67 22.38 -13.23 1.41
CA ILE A 67 23.16 -14.46 1.29
C ILE A 67 24.39 -14.25 0.40
N ASP A 68 24.22 -13.59 -0.74
CA ASP A 68 25.31 -13.36 -1.68
C ASP A 68 26.42 -12.50 -1.06
N ASN A 69 26.05 -11.59 -0.15
CA ASN A 69 26.98 -10.70 0.54
C ASN A 69 27.39 -11.20 1.95
N LEU A 70 26.96 -12.40 2.37
CA LEU A 70 27.21 -12.93 3.71
C LEU A 70 28.72 -13.02 4.04
N LYS A 71 29.54 -13.45 3.08
CA LYS A 71 31.00 -13.54 3.23
C LYS A 71 31.62 -12.15 3.48
N GLN A 72 31.10 -11.12 2.84
CA GLN A 72 31.57 -9.74 3.01
C GLN A 72 31.17 -9.20 4.40
N PHE A 73 29.93 -9.47 4.84
CA PHE A 73 29.49 -9.13 6.19
C PHE A 73 30.31 -9.86 7.27
N GLY A 74 30.68 -11.12 7.04
CA GLY A 74 31.58 -11.88 7.91
C GLY A 74 32.98 -11.25 8.01
N ALA A 75 33.55 -10.81 6.90
CA ALA A 75 34.83 -10.10 6.88
C ALA A 75 34.76 -8.73 7.60
N LEU A 76 33.68 -7.96 7.40
CA LEU A 76 33.45 -6.69 8.10
C LEU A 76 33.35 -6.89 9.61
N LYS A 77 32.64 -7.95 10.04
CA LYS A 77 32.53 -8.31 11.45
C LYS A 77 33.88 -8.72 12.05
N ALA A 78 34.71 -9.43 11.30
CA ALA A 78 36.07 -9.78 11.71
C ALA A 78 37.00 -8.54 11.83
N MET A 79 36.73 -7.47 11.08
CA MET A 79 37.41 -6.18 11.22
C MET A 79 36.88 -5.31 12.38
N GLY A 80 35.89 -5.78 13.14
CA GLY A 80 35.38 -5.10 14.34
C GLY A 80 34.09 -4.27 14.12
N VAL A 81 33.42 -4.41 12.97
CA VAL A 81 32.12 -3.77 12.75
C VAL A 81 31.04 -4.39 13.64
N ASP A 82 30.30 -3.55 14.37
CA ASP A 82 29.24 -4.01 15.26
C ASP A 82 28.01 -4.48 14.46
N ASN A 83 27.26 -5.44 15.02
CA ASN A 83 26.04 -5.97 14.40
C ASN A 83 25.02 -4.85 14.13
N ARG A 84 24.97 -3.80 14.97
CA ARG A 84 24.07 -2.65 14.77
C ARG A 84 24.42 -1.82 13.54
N GLN A 85 25.72 -1.71 13.21
CA GLN A 85 26.17 -1.00 12.02
C GLN A 85 25.81 -1.79 10.76
N LEU A 86 25.99 -3.12 10.78
CA LEU A 86 25.55 -4.02 9.71
C LEU A 86 24.03 -3.92 9.46
N VAL A 87 23.23 -3.93 10.54
CA VAL A 87 21.77 -3.71 10.47
C VAL A 87 21.47 -2.37 9.82
N GLY A 88 22.14 -1.29 10.26
CA GLY A 88 21.94 0.06 9.72
C GLY A 88 22.25 0.17 8.24
N MET A 89 23.32 -0.48 7.76
CA MET A 89 23.69 -0.49 6.34
C MET A 89 22.60 -1.15 5.48
N VAL A 90 22.08 -2.32 5.91
CA VAL A 90 21.03 -3.03 5.17
C VAL A 90 19.72 -2.26 5.20
N LEU A 91 19.36 -1.65 6.34
CA LEU A 91 18.17 -0.81 6.43
C LEU A 91 18.27 0.42 5.54
N LEU A 92 19.44 1.06 5.45
CA LEU A 92 19.66 2.21 4.56
C LEU A 92 19.50 1.80 3.10
N GLN A 93 20.13 0.69 2.69
CA GLN A 93 19.98 0.16 1.33
C GLN A 93 18.51 -0.14 1.01
N GLY A 94 17.80 -0.78 1.94
CA GLY A 94 16.38 -1.05 1.79
C GLY A 94 15.54 0.21 1.69
N ALA A 95 15.81 1.21 2.53
CA ALA A 95 15.12 2.50 2.51
C ALA A 95 15.30 3.23 1.17
N VAL A 96 16.52 3.24 0.62
CA VAL A 96 16.79 3.87 -0.68
C VAL A 96 16.02 3.16 -1.80
N VAL A 97 16.09 1.82 -1.86
CA VAL A 97 15.36 1.04 -2.86
C VAL A 97 13.85 1.21 -2.72
N GLY A 98 13.34 1.20 -1.49
CA GLY A 98 11.93 1.42 -1.18
C GLY A 98 11.45 2.81 -1.59
N MET A 99 12.25 3.85 -1.33
CA MET A 99 11.95 5.23 -1.72
C MET A 99 11.89 5.37 -3.24
N LEU A 100 12.86 4.82 -3.97
CA LEU A 100 12.88 4.83 -5.43
C LEU A 100 11.68 4.07 -6.02
N GLY A 101 11.41 2.87 -5.51
CA GLY A 101 10.25 2.08 -5.94
C GLY A 101 8.93 2.79 -5.68
N TYR A 102 8.81 3.47 -4.53
CA TYR A 102 7.63 4.25 -4.20
C TYR A 102 7.44 5.47 -5.10
N MET A 103 8.52 6.21 -5.40
CA MET A 103 8.46 7.35 -6.33
C MET A 103 8.01 6.92 -7.73
N ILE A 104 8.56 5.81 -8.23
CA ILE A 104 8.19 5.26 -9.54
C ILE A 104 6.73 4.80 -9.52
N GLY A 105 6.31 4.07 -8.47
CA GLY A 105 4.95 3.59 -8.32
C GLY A 105 3.92 4.72 -8.24
N LEU A 106 4.21 5.76 -7.46
CA LEU A 106 3.38 6.97 -7.43
C LEU A 106 3.33 7.68 -8.77
N GLY A 107 4.47 7.87 -9.43
CA GLY A 107 4.54 8.56 -10.73
C GLY A 107 3.73 7.83 -11.81
N LEU A 108 3.86 6.51 -11.89
CA LEU A 108 3.08 5.68 -12.80
C LEU A 108 1.59 5.69 -12.44
N GLY A 109 1.25 5.62 -11.15
CA GLY A 109 -0.12 5.71 -10.67
C GLY A 109 -0.77 7.05 -11.03
N SER A 110 -0.07 8.16 -10.84
CA SER A 110 -0.57 9.49 -11.20
C SER A 110 -0.75 9.65 -12.72
N ALA A 111 0.22 9.19 -13.51
CA ALA A 111 0.12 9.26 -14.97
C ALA A 111 -1.04 8.41 -15.52
N PHE A 112 -1.24 7.22 -14.95
CA PHE A 112 -2.37 6.36 -15.29
C PHE A 112 -3.71 7.02 -14.95
N MET A 113 -3.82 7.65 -13.78
CA MET A 113 -5.04 8.36 -13.37
C MET A 113 -5.34 9.58 -14.25
N GLU A 114 -4.32 10.31 -14.68
CA GLU A 114 -4.48 11.42 -15.62
C GLU A 114 -5.02 10.92 -16.96
N LEU A 115 -4.47 9.81 -17.49
CA LEU A 115 -4.95 9.18 -18.73
C LEU A 115 -6.42 8.74 -18.61
N VAL A 116 -6.80 8.11 -17.50
CA VAL A 116 -8.18 7.67 -17.24
C VAL A 116 -9.11 8.88 -17.14
N THR A 117 -8.68 9.96 -16.48
CA THR A 117 -9.46 11.20 -16.34
C THR A 117 -9.71 11.86 -17.69
N LEU A 118 -8.72 11.87 -18.59
CA LEU A 118 -8.87 12.37 -19.95
C LEU A 118 -9.92 11.57 -20.75
N GLN A 119 -9.93 10.23 -20.59
CA GLN A 119 -10.93 9.36 -21.21
C GLN A 119 -12.34 9.51 -20.63
N LEU A 120 -12.46 9.76 -19.32
CA LEU A 120 -13.75 10.03 -18.68
C LEU A 120 -14.31 11.38 -19.11
N ARG A 121 -13.44 12.40 -19.22
CA ARG A 121 -13.82 13.74 -19.67
C ARG A 121 -14.33 13.74 -21.12
N SER A 122 -13.75 12.92 -22.00
CA SER A 122 -14.26 12.77 -23.37
C SER A 122 -15.62 12.09 -23.45
N ARG A 123 -16.03 11.37 -22.39
CA ARG A 123 -17.37 10.75 -22.25
C ARG A 123 -18.36 11.63 -21.46
N GLY A 124 -17.98 12.85 -21.10
CA GLY A 124 -18.83 13.77 -20.32
C GLY A 124 -19.04 13.36 -18.86
N LEU A 125 -18.25 12.41 -18.34
CA LEU A 125 -18.32 11.99 -16.95
C LEU A 125 -17.48 12.91 -16.06
N PRO A 126 -17.88 13.12 -14.79
CA PRO A 126 -17.11 13.94 -13.85
C PRO A 126 -15.68 13.37 -13.67
N PRO A 127 -14.68 14.25 -13.46
CA PRO A 127 -13.30 13.81 -13.31
C PRO A 127 -13.15 12.89 -12.11
N ALA A 128 -12.44 11.79 -12.34
CA ALA A 128 -12.06 10.80 -11.35
C ALA A 128 -10.97 11.38 -10.43
N ASN A 129 -11.33 12.28 -9.52
CA ASN A 129 -10.42 12.90 -8.56
C ASN A 129 -10.08 11.94 -7.41
N PHE A 130 -9.58 10.75 -7.72
CA PHE A 130 -9.20 9.73 -6.73
C PHE A 130 -7.84 10.01 -6.06
N MET A 131 -7.13 11.07 -6.42
CA MET A 131 -5.83 11.40 -5.80
C MET A 131 -6.00 12.37 -4.63
N ALA A 132 -6.85 11.99 -3.67
CA ALA A 132 -6.93 12.68 -2.40
C ALA A 132 -5.62 12.48 -1.64
N TRP A 133 -5.07 13.54 -1.02
CA TRP A 133 -3.83 13.52 -0.23
C TRP A 133 -3.66 12.32 0.74
N PRO A 134 -4.72 11.76 1.37
CA PRO A 134 -4.59 10.59 2.23
C PRO A 134 -4.13 9.31 1.52
N ILE A 135 -4.39 9.16 0.22
CA ILE A 135 -4.09 7.94 -0.53
C ILE A 135 -2.58 7.75 -0.76
N PRO A 136 -1.83 8.72 -1.32
CA PRO A 136 -0.38 8.59 -1.42
C PRO A 136 0.25 8.43 -0.03
N LEU A 137 -0.20 9.19 0.97
CA LEU A 137 0.32 9.03 2.33
C LEU A 137 0.11 7.59 2.86
N GLY A 138 -1.07 7.02 2.64
CA GLY A 138 -1.40 5.65 3.05
C GLY A 138 -0.58 4.60 2.32
N THR A 139 -0.42 4.71 0.99
CA THR A 139 0.39 3.76 0.21
C THR A 139 1.88 3.89 0.52
N GLY A 140 2.37 5.10 0.79
CA GLY A 140 3.75 5.34 1.22
C GLY A 140 4.06 4.72 2.58
N LEU A 141 3.16 4.87 3.55
CA LEU A 141 3.30 4.22 4.86
C LEU A 141 3.29 2.69 4.72
N ALA A 142 2.39 2.16 3.91
CA ALA A 142 2.30 0.72 3.67
C ALA A 142 3.56 0.17 2.97
N ALA A 143 4.09 0.88 1.97
CA ALA A 143 5.33 0.52 1.30
C ALA A 143 6.54 0.56 2.25
N ALA A 144 6.65 1.61 3.07
CA ALA A 144 7.71 1.72 4.09
C ALA A 144 7.64 0.57 5.10
N LEU A 145 6.44 0.19 5.55
CA LEU A 145 6.24 -0.95 6.43
C LEU A 145 6.66 -2.27 5.79
N ILE A 146 6.32 -2.51 4.51
CA ILE A 146 6.77 -3.72 3.79
C ILE A 146 8.29 -3.78 3.74
N VAL A 147 8.93 -2.69 3.30
CA VAL A 147 10.39 -2.65 3.11
C VAL A 147 11.10 -2.87 4.44
N PHE A 148 10.64 -2.19 5.49
CA PHE A 148 11.20 -2.33 6.83
C PHE A 148 11.00 -3.75 7.38
N ALA A 149 9.80 -4.32 7.27
CA ALA A 149 9.51 -5.68 7.70
C ALA A 149 10.34 -6.71 6.92
N SER A 150 10.44 -6.56 5.59
CA SER A 150 11.21 -7.44 4.72
C SER A 150 12.70 -7.41 5.04
N ALA A 151 13.26 -6.22 5.24
CA ALA A 151 14.65 -6.04 5.65
C ALA A 151 14.93 -6.70 7.01
N LEU A 152 14.05 -6.50 8.00
CA LEU A 152 14.18 -7.13 9.32
C LEU A 152 14.08 -8.66 9.27
N ILE A 153 13.15 -9.20 8.49
CA ILE A 153 12.98 -10.65 8.30
C ILE A 153 14.24 -11.25 7.66
N SER A 154 14.79 -10.60 6.64
CA SER A 154 16.05 -11.04 6.01
C SER A 154 17.20 -11.05 7.02
N LEU A 155 17.28 -10.00 7.84
CA LEU A 155 18.35 -9.85 8.82
C LEU A 155 18.28 -10.86 9.98
N ARG A 156 17.09 -11.30 10.37
CA ARG A 156 16.94 -12.36 11.39
C ARG A 156 17.66 -13.64 10.97
N ARG A 157 17.74 -13.97 9.68
CA ARG A 157 18.54 -15.12 9.22
C ARG A 157 20.04 -14.86 9.24
N VAL A 158 20.50 -13.63 9.00
CA VAL A 158 21.93 -13.25 9.17
C VAL A 158 22.34 -13.43 10.63
N LEU A 159 21.46 -13.05 11.55
CA LEU A 159 21.69 -13.15 12.99
C LEU A 159 21.50 -14.57 13.52
N ALA A 160 20.66 -15.39 12.87
CA ALA A 160 20.43 -16.80 13.20
C ALA A 160 21.42 -17.77 12.54
N LEU A 161 22.27 -17.30 11.62
CA LEU A 161 23.42 -18.07 11.16
C LEU A 161 24.43 -18.12 12.30
N GLU A 162 24.43 -19.24 13.01
CA GLU A 162 25.44 -19.55 14.01
C GLU A 162 26.84 -19.35 13.38
N PRO A 163 27.75 -18.63 14.07
CA PRO A 163 29.12 -18.36 13.62
C PRO A 163 29.95 -19.60 13.25
N ALA A 164 29.45 -20.80 13.54
CA ALA A 164 30.12 -22.08 13.31
C ALA A 164 30.00 -22.62 11.88
N ALA A 165 29.05 -22.15 11.06
CA ALA A 165 28.86 -22.68 9.69
C ALA A 165 29.91 -22.17 8.68
N VAL A 166 30.70 -21.15 9.04
CA VAL A 166 31.74 -20.57 8.16
C VAL A 166 33.10 -21.30 8.30
N PHE A 167 33.23 -22.23 9.26
CA PHE A 167 34.46 -23.03 9.45
C PHE A 167 34.33 -24.48 8.95
N ARG A 168 33.52 -24.74 7.92
CA ARG A 168 33.55 -26.00 7.17
C ARG A 168 33.57 -25.77 5.67
#